data_AF-A0A702GU60-F1
#
_entry.id   AF-A0A702GU60-F1
#
_cell.length_a   1.000
_cell.length_b   1.000
_cell.length_c   1.000
_cell.angle_alpha   90.00
_cell.angle_beta   90.00
_cell.angle_gamma   90.00
#
_symmetry.space_group_name_H-M   'P 1'
#
loop_
_entity.id
_entity.type
_entity.pdbx_description
1 polymer ?
#
loop_
_entity_poly.entity_id
_entity_poly.type
_entity_poly.pdbx_seq_one_letter_code
_entity_poly.pdbx_strand_id
1 'polypeptide(L)'
;EGKHTLTVEATDKAGNKTTQQLDFIIDTLLSEPTIVLDSTDDSGTKGDHLTNVNKPTFLLGNIDADARYVTVEVQHGGTKEVLTATKDATGNWSVTPTGTWADGDYTL
;
A
#
# COMPACT_ATOMS: atom_id res chain seq x y z
N GLU A 1 9.13 -15.36 7.96
CA GLU A 1 7.69 -15.43 7.71
C GLU A 1 7.00 -16.38 8.66
N GLY A 2 5.96 -15.87 9.31
CA GLY A 2 4.99 -16.68 10.03
C GLY A 2 5.02 -16.52 11.55
N LYS A 3 4.11 -17.25 12.20
CA LYS A 3 3.94 -17.25 13.64
C LYS A 3 5.03 -18.10 14.30
N HIS A 4 5.65 -17.55 15.32
CA HIS A 4 6.64 -18.20 16.17
C HIS A 4 6.24 -18.08 17.65
N THR A 5 6.70 -19.04 18.44
CA THR A 5 6.54 -19.03 19.91
C THR A 5 7.90 -19.22 20.55
N LEU A 6 8.39 -18.19 21.25
CA LEU A 6 9.57 -18.28 22.10
C LEU A 6 9.17 -18.91 23.42
N THR A 7 9.89 -19.94 23.87
CA THR A 7 9.68 -20.59 25.17
C THR A 7 10.94 -20.44 26.02
N VAL A 8 10.77 -19.94 27.24
CA VAL A 8 11.83 -19.81 28.25
C VAL A 8 11.51 -20.75 29.40
N GLU A 9 12.41 -21.69 29.71
CA GLU A 9 12.32 -22.57 30.88
C GLU A 9 13.45 -22.22 31.87
N ALA A 10 13.11 -22.10 33.14
CA ALA A 10 14.07 -21.99 34.24
C ALA A 10 13.96 -23.22 35.14
N THR A 11 15.09 -23.83 35.47
CA THR A 11 15.19 -24.94 36.44
C THR A 11 16.12 -24.54 37.58
N ASP A 12 15.69 -24.65 38.83
CA ASP A 12 16.54 -24.39 39.99
C ASP A 12 17.39 -25.61 40.41
N LYS A 13 18.27 -25.43 41.40
CA LYS A 13 19.16 -26.51 41.88
C LYS A 13 18.41 -27.68 42.54
N ALA A 14 17.21 -27.44 43.07
CA ALA A 14 16.36 -28.48 43.64
C ALA A 14 15.55 -29.23 42.58
N GLY A 15 15.53 -28.74 41.33
CA GLY A 15 14.81 -29.33 40.20
C GLY A 15 13.43 -28.71 39.93
N ASN A 16 13.07 -27.60 40.59
CA ASN A 16 11.80 -26.91 40.29
C ASN A 16 11.89 -26.24 38.92
N LYS A 17 10.86 -26.40 38.11
CA LYS A 17 10.78 -25.82 36.76
C LYS A 17 9.67 -24.78 36.65
N THR A 18 9.91 -23.73 35.88
CA THR A 18 8.89 -22.80 35.41
C THR A 18 9.13 -22.44 33.96
N THR A 19 8.06 -22.16 33.22
CA THR A 19 8.11 -21.85 31.80
C THR A 19 7.29 -20.60 31.49
N GLN A 20 7.78 -19.77 30.58
CA GLN A 20 7.05 -18.64 30.01
C GLN A 20 7.15 -18.66 28.49
N GLN A 21 6.09 -18.22 27.81
CA GLN A 21 6.02 -18.16 26.36
C GLN A 21 5.73 -16.75 25.85
N LEU A 22 6.27 -16.43 24.67
CA LEU A 22 6.00 -15.21 23.91
C LEU A 22 5.71 -15.59 22.46
N ASP A 23 4.48 -15.29 22.01
CA ASP A 23 4.09 -15.41 20.61
C ASP A 23 4.50 -14.14 19.84
N PHE A 24 5.04 -14.32 18.63
CA PHE A 24 5.39 -13.22 17.73
C PHE A 24 5.27 -13.66 16.26
N ILE A 25 5.24 -12.69 15.35
CA ILE A 25 5.20 -12.93 13.90
C ILE A 25 6.43 -12.29 13.29
N ILE A 26 7.13 -13.04 12.45
CA ILE A 26 8.14 -12.47 11.56
C ILE A 26 7.44 -12.18 10.24
N ASP A 27 7.32 -10.91 9.90
CA ASP A 27 6.85 -10.45 8.60
C ASP A 27 7.97 -9.64 7.93
N THR A 28 8.49 -10.18 6.82
CA THR A 28 9.54 -9.53 6.02
C THR A 28 9.16 -9.36 4.56
N LEU A 29 7.92 -9.72 4.21
CA LEU A 29 7.43 -9.62 2.85
C LEU A 29 6.64 -8.32 2.68
N LEU A 30 6.70 -7.79 1.46
CA LEU A 30 5.84 -6.70 1.05
C LEU A 30 5.39 -7.01 -0.38
N SER A 31 4.08 -6.98 -0.61
CA SER A 31 3.48 -7.21 -1.92
C SER A 31 3.78 -6.06 -2.88
N GLU A 32 4.01 -6.38 -4.17
CA GLU A 32 4.19 -5.37 -5.21
C GLU A 32 2.84 -4.68 -5.49
N PRO A 33 2.72 -3.36 -5.25
CA PRO A 33 1.45 -2.66 -5.43
C PRO A 33 1.08 -2.59 -6.92
N THR A 34 -0.23 -2.54 -7.19
CA THR A 34 -0.74 -2.22 -8.53
C THR A 34 -1.40 -0.86 -8.53
N ILE A 35 -1.39 -0.20 -9.70
CA ILE A 35 -2.06 1.08 -9.92
C ILE A 35 -2.84 1.00 -11.23
N VAL A 36 -4.09 1.46 -11.21
CA VAL A 36 -4.94 1.54 -12.39
C VAL A 36 -5.72 2.85 -12.39
N LEU A 37 -5.95 3.42 -13.58
CA LEU A 37 -6.88 4.52 -13.75
C LEU A 37 -8.31 4.01 -13.45
N ASP A 38 -9.07 4.74 -12.63
CA ASP A 38 -10.44 4.37 -12.34
C ASP A 38 -11.25 4.35 -13.64
N SER A 39 -11.97 3.25 -13.87
CA SER A 39 -12.79 3.06 -15.07
C SER A 39 -13.83 4.16 -15.29
N THR A 40 -14.23 4.89 -14.26
CA THR A 40 -15.15 6.03 -14.36
C THR A 40 -14.48 7.28 -14.91
N ASP A 41 -13.18 7.45 -14.68
CA ASP A 41 -12.37 8.57 -15.17
C ASP A 41 -11.65 8.24 -16.49
N ASP A 42 -11.50 6.96 -16.84
CA ASP A 42 -10.92 6.48 -18.10
C ASP A 42 -11.84 6.80 -19.30
N SER A 43 -11.63 7.93 -19.98
CA SER A 43 -12.61 8.47 -20.94
C SER A 43 -12.41 7.90 -22.34
N GLY A 44 -13.49 7.75 -23.13
CA GLY A 44 -13.36 7.20 -24.48
C GLY A 44 -13.17 5.69 -24.44
N THR A 45 -12.01 5.20 -24.87
CA THR A 45 -11.71 3.75 -24.92
C THR A 45 -11.15 3.28 -23.58
N LYS A 46 -11.87 2.40 -22.88
CA LYS A 46 -11.38 1.88 -21.60
C LYS A 46 -10.09 1.07 -21.76
N GLY A 47 -9.14 1.27 -20.86
CA GLY A 47 -7.88 0.55 -20.77
C GLY A 47 -6.81 1.08 -21.72
N ASP A 48 -7.03 2.20 -22.40
CA ASP A 48 -5.99 2.86 -23.21
C ASP A 48 -5.14 3.88 -22.42
N HIS A 49 -5.50 4.08 -21.13
CA HIS A 49 -4.87 5.03 -20.22
C HIS A 49 -5.03 6.51 -20.63
N LEU A 50 -6.07 6.84 -21.39
CA LEU A 50 -6.38 8.22 -21.78
C LEU A 50 -7.63 8.74 -21.05
N THR A 51 -7.54 9.97 -20.54
CA THR A 51 -8.64 10.62 -19.84
C THR A 51 -8.78 12.08 -20.21
N ASN A 52 -10.01 12.57 -20.30
CA ASN A 52 -10.34 14.00 -20.37
C ASN A 52 -10.67 14.60 -18.99
N VAL A 53 -10.56 13.81 -17.92
CA VAL A 53 -10.71 14.24 -16.53
C VAL A 53 -9.36 14.77 -16.07
N ASN A 54 -9.30 16.05 -15.70
CA ASN A 54 -8.06 16.71 -15.27
C ASN A 54 -7.73 16.52 -13.77
N LYS A 55 -8.54 15.72 -13.07
CA LYS A 55 -8.30 15.23 -11.70
C LYS A 55 -8.68 13.74 -11.61
N PRO A 56 -8.03 12.86 -12.39
CA PRO A 56 -8.42 11.47 -12.44
C PRO A 56 -8.13 10.78 -11.11
N THR A 57 -8.94 9.79 -10.78
CA THR A 57 -8.76 8.90 -9.64
C THR A 57 -8.01 7.66 -10.09
N PHE A 58 -7.01 7.27 -9.32
CA PHE A 58 -6.29 6.01 -9.50
C PHE A 58 -6.61 5.08 -8.34
N LEU A 59 -6.93 3.83 -8.66
CA LEU A 59 -7.16 2.77 -7.68
C LEU A 59 -5.86 1.99 -7.48
N LEU A 60 -5.52 1.74 -6.22
CA LEU A 60 -4.32 1.02 -5.83
C LEU A 60 -4.70 -0.35 -5.28
N GLY A 61 -4.05 -1.38 -5.80
CA GLY A 61 -4.29 -2.78 -5.43
C GLY A 61 -3.05 -3.44 -4.86
N ASN A 62 -3.24 -4.67 -4.37
CA ASN A 62 -2.18 -5.51 -3.81
C ASN A 62 -1.38 -4.83 -2.69
N ILE A 63 -2.03 -3.94 -1.93
CA ILE A 63 -1.45 -3.30 -0.75
C ILE A 63 -1.69 -4.21 0.45
N ASP A 64 -0.62 -4.58 1.14
CA ASP A 64 -0.72 -5.41 2.34
C ASP A 64 -1.56 -4.74 3.43
N ALA A 65 -2.30 -5.55 4.18
CA ALA A 65 -3.30 -5.06 5.14
C ALA A 65 -2.69 -4.21 6.26
N ASP A 66 -1.43 -4.48 6.60
CA ASP A 66 -0.62 -3.83 7.62
C ASP A 66 0.27 -2.69 7.07
N ALA A 67 0.17 -2.37 5.77
CA ALA A 67 0.86 -1.22 5.18
C ALA A 67 0.49 0.08 5.91
N ARG A 68 1.51 0.82 6.36
CA ARG A 68 1.34 2.04 7.16
C ARG A 68 0.95 3.26 6.33
N TYR A 69 1.50 3.40 5.13
CA TYR A 69 1.23 4.49 4.19
C TYR A 69 1.50 4.02 2.76
N VAL A 70 0.82 4.65 1.80
CA VAL A 70 1.03 4.43 0.36
C VAL A 70 1.17 5.79 -0.31
N THR A 71 2.20 5.94 -1.13
CA THR A 71 2.50 7.18 -1.85
C THR A 71 2.71 6.88 -3.32
N VAL A 72 2.34 7.82 -4.19
CA VAL A 72 2.53 7.74 -5.63
C VAL A 72 3.36 8.94 -6.08
N GLU A 73 4.50 8.68 -6.73
CA GLU A 73 5.31 9.74 -7.35
C GLU A 73 4.79 9.96 -8.77
N VAL A 74 4.43 11.20 -9.09
CA VAL A 74 3.96 11.58 -10.42
C VAL A 74 5.02 12.46 -11.09
N GLN A 75 5.37 12.13 -12.33
CA GLN A 75 6.26 12.91 -13.17
C GLN A 75 5.52 13.50 -14.38
N HIS A 76 5.68 14.80 -14.59
CA HIS A 76 5.16 15.53 -15.75
C HIS A 76 6.10 16.68 -16.15
N GLY A 77 6.54 16.70 -17.40
CA GLY A 77 7.39 17.80 -17.92
C GLY A 77 8.66 18.05 -17.11
N GLY A 78 9.21 17.03 -16.45
CA GLY A 78 10.38 17.13 -15.55
C GLY A 78 10.06 17.58 -14.12
N THR A 79 8.81 17.88 -13.80
CA THR A 79 8.34 18.15 -12.43
C THR A 79 7.94 16.86 -11.74
N LYS A 80 8.21 16.76 -10.44
CA LYS A 80 7.79 15.66 -9.57
C LYS A 80 6.76 16.14 -8.54
N GLU A 81 5.67 15.41 -8.41
CA GLU A 81 4.67 15.54 -7.34
C GLU A 81 4.63 14.21 -6.56
N VAL A 82 4.43 14.25 -5.25
CA VAL A 82 4.20 13.03 -4.46
C VAL A 82 2.82 13.13 -3.83
N LEU A 83 1.95 12.21 -4.22
CA LEU A 83 0.60 12.10 -3.69
C LEU A 83 0.56 11.05 -2.59
N THR A 84 -0.18 11.33 -1.52
CA THR A 84 -0.47 10.33 -0.48
C THR A 84 -1.81 9.69 -0.76
N ALA A 85 -1.86 8.37 -0.89
CA ALA A 85 -3.10 7.65 -1.12
C ALA A 85 -3.94 7.59 0.17
N THR A 86 -5.24 7.43 0.00
CA THR A 86 -6.21 7.28 1.08
C THR A 86 -6.84 5.91 1.06
N LYS A 87 -7.03 5.31 2.23
CA LYS A 87 -7.75 4.05 2.41
C LYS A 87 -9.19 4.34 2.84
N ASP A 88 -10.17 3.82 2.10
CA ASP A 88 -11.58 3.96 2.46
C ASP A 88 -11.97 2.99 3.60
N ALA A 89 -13.23 3.09 4.07
CA ALA A 89 -13.75 2.26 5.15
C ALA A 89 -13.85 0.77 4.80
N THR A 90 -13.84 0.42 3.51
CA THR A 90 -13.83 -0.95 3.00
C THR A 90 -12.44 -1.49 2.74
N GLY A 91 -11.41 -0.65 2.90
CA GLY A 91 -10.01 -1.01 2.76
C GLY A 91 -9.42 -0.79 1.37
N ASN A 92 -10.17 -0.18 0.44
CA ASN A 92 -9.65 0.13 -0.89
C ASN A 92 -8.78 1.38 -0.82
N TRP A 93 -7.64 1.34 -1.51
CA TRP A 93 -6.74 2.47 -1.62
C TRP A 93 -6.99 3.21 -2.93
N SER A 94 -7.02 4.54 -2.86
CA SER A 94 -7.10 5.40 -4.02
C SER A 94 -6.27 6.66 -3.85
N VAL A 95 -5.94 7.29 -4.97
CA VAL A 95 -5.25 8.58 -4.99
C VAL A 95 -5.81 9.46 -6.10
N THR A 96 -5.93 10.75 -5.83
CA THR A 96 -6.39 11.77 -6.78
C THR A 96 -5.46 12.97 -6.68
N PRO A 97 -5.15 13.65 -7.81
CA PRO A 97 -4.34 14.87 -7.79
C PRO A 97 -4.90 15.95 -6.86
N THR A 98 -4.00 16.66 -6.18
CA THR A 98 -4.39 17.76 -5.30
C THR A 98 -4.96 18.94 -6.09
N GLY A 99 -4.28 19.31 -7.18
CA GLY A 99 -4.69 20.30 -8.18
C GLY A 99 -5.25 19.69 -9.47
N THR A 100 -5.65 20.54 -10.40
CA THR A 100 -5.94 20.12 -11.78
C THR A 100 -4.65 19.95 -12.56
N TRP A 101 -4.51 18.82 -13.24
CA TRP A 101 -3.43 18.56 -14.18
C TRP A 101 -3.72 19.18 -15.54
N ALA A 102 -2.67 19.65 -16.22
CA ALA A 102 -2.75 20.13 -17.59
C ALA A 102 -2.67 18.95 -18.57
N ASP A 103 -3.11 19.14 -19.81
CA ASP A 103 -2.94 18.15 -20.87
C ASP A 103 -1.48 17.74 -21.04
N GLY A 104 -1.26 16.45 -21.26
CA GLY A 104 0.04 15.87 -21.56
C GLY A 104 0.23 14.51 -20.92
N ASP A 105 1.44 13.97 -21.07
CA ASP A 105 1.79 12.67 -20.53
C ASP A 105 2.22 12.79 -19.06
N TYR A 106 1.77 11.83 -18.26
CA TYR A 106 2.11 11.66 -16.85
C TYR A 106 2.64 10.25 -16.64
N THR A 107 3.70 10.12 -15.84
CA THR A 107 4.21 8.82 -15.37
C THR A 107 3.97 8.73 -13.87
N LEU A 108 3.40 7.62 -13.42
CA LEU A 108 3.08 7.33 -12.02
C LEU A 108 3.83 6.08 -11.54
#